data_AF-A0A8S2SU73-F1
#
_entry.id   AF-A0A8S2SU73-F1
#
_cell.length_a   1.000
_cell.length_b   1.000
_cell.length_c   1.000
_cell.angle_alpha   90.00
_cell.angle_beta   90.00
_cell.angle_gamma   90.00
#
_symmetry.space_group_name_H-M   'P 1'
#
loop_
_entity.id
_entity.type
_entity.pdbx_description
1 polymer ?
#
loop_
_entity_poly.entity_id
_entity_poly.type
_entity_poly.pdbx_seq_one_letter_code
_entity_poly.pdbx_strand_id
1 'polypeptide(L)' 'NIPVNATRVQNGVTIAGGNWRGYATNQLNEPHGLFVDDDQTVVIADYMNHRIMQWKNGDTTNGQAVAGGNGE' A
#
# COMPACT_ATOMS: atom_id res chain seq x y z
N ASN A 1 18.31 -6.94 13.42
CA ASN A 1 18.49 -8.17 14.22
C ASN A 1 17.16 -8.88 14.38
N ILE A 2 16.96 -9.99 13.66
CA ILE A 2 15.84 -10.90 13.91
C ILE A 2 16.36 -11.99 14.85
N PRO A 3 15.80 -12.19 16.04
CA PRO A 3 16.31 -13.16 16.99
C PRO A 3 16.08 -14.59 16.49
N VAL A 4 16.96 -15.52 16.87
CA VAL A 4 16.94 -16.93 16.42
C VAL A 4 15.69 -17.71 16.85
N ASN A 5 14.91 -17.16 17.78
CA ASN A 5 13.64 -17.71 18.26
C ASN A 5 12.41 -16.92 17.77
N ALA A 6 12.55 -16.08 16.74
CA ALA A 6 11.43 -15.34 16.19
C ALA A 6 10.38 -16.30 15.59
N THR A 7 9.19 -16.32 16.17
CA THR A 7 8.01 -17.02 15.63
C THR A 7 7.13 -16.04 14.85
N ARG A 8 6.64 -16.47 13.69
CA ARG A 8 5.72 -15.66 12.87
C ARG A 8 4.37 -15.57 13.57
N VAL A 9 3.94 -14.37 13.92
CA VAL A 9 2.59 -14.11 14.45
C VAL A 9 1.69 -13.71 13.28
N GLN A 10 0.56 -14.39 13.08
CA GLN A 10 -0.40 -14.14 11.99
C GLN A 10 -1.42 -13.03 12.31
N ASN A 11 -0.97 -11.92 12.91
CA ASN A 11 -1.86 -10.80 13.27
C ASN A 11 -1.79 -9.62 12.29
N GLY A 12 -1.25 -9.84 11.09
CA GLY A 12 -1.15 -8.80 10.07
C GLY A 12 -2.49 -8.53 9.38
N VAL A 13 -2.72 -7.27 9.01
CA VAL A 13 -3.86 -6.84 8.21
C VAL A 13 -3.35 -6.44 6.83
N THR A 14 -4.04 -6.87 5.77
CA THR A 14 -3.77 -6.40 4.41
C THR A 14 -4.41 -5.02 4.23
N ILE A 15 -3.58 -3.99 4.07
CA ILE A 15 -4.06 -2.60 3.87
C ILE A 15 -4.01 -2.16 2.40
N ALA A 16 -3.13 -2.77 1.60
CA ALA A 16 -2.96 -2.50 0.18
C ALA A 16 -2.85 -3.81 -0.60
N GLY A 17 -3.76 -4.02 -1.56
CA GLY A 17 -3.90 -5.26 -2.32
C GLY A 17 -5.04 -6.16 -1.83
N GLY A 18 -5.20 -7.34 -2.43
CA GLY A 18 -6.25 -8.31 -2.08
C GLY A 18 -7.64 -8.07 -2.70
N ASN A 19 -7.87 -6.91 -3.32
CA ASN A 19 -9.16 -6.52 -3.90
C ASN A 19 -9.19 -6.55 -5.43
N TRP A 20 -8.37 -7.40 -6.06
CA TRP A 20 -8.16 -7.45 -7.52
C TRP A 20 -7.61 -6.13 -8.12
N ARG A 21 -7.31 -6.16 -9.42
CA ARG A 21 -6.89 -4.99 -10.18
C ARG A 21 -8.04 -3.99 -10.31
N GLY A 22 -7.79 -2.71 -10.07
CA GLY A 22 -8.77 -1.65 -10.29
C GLY A 22 -8.31 -0.27 -9.80
N TYR A 23 -9.18 0.73 -9.93
CA TYR A 23 -8.89 2.15 -9.66
C TYR A 23 -9.50 2.66 -8.33
N ALA A 24 -10.23 1.84 -7.58
CA ALA A 24 -10.75 2.25 -6.27
C ALA A 24 -9.60 2.51 -5.27
N THR A 25 -9.89 3.18 -4.16
CA THR A 25 -8.90 3.56 -3.13
C THR A 25 -8.34 2.38 -2.34
N ASN A 26 -8.97 1.21 -2.43
CA ASN A 26 -8.53 -0.06 -1.87
C ASN A 26 -8.04 -1.06 -2.92
N GLN A 27 -7.87 -0.60 -4.17
CA GLN A 27 -7.38 -1.39 -5.29
C GLN A 27 -6.07 -0.79 -5.82
N LEU A 28 -5.27 -1.66 -6.44
CA LEU A 28 -4.03 -1.32 -7.12
C LEU A 28 -4.04 -1.96 -8.50
N ASN A 29 -3.19 -1.48 -9.40
CA ASN A 29 -3.07 -1.92 -10.76
C ASN A 29 -1.59 -1.92 -11.18
N GLU A 30 -1.01 -3.13 -11.23
CA GLU A 30 0.41 -3.36 -11.54
C GLU A 30 1.36 -2.43 -10.77
N PRO A 31 1.30 -2.37 -9.42
CA PRO A 31 2.15 -1.46 -8.65
C PRO A 31 3.64 -1.82 -8.79
N HIS A 32 4.50 -0.82 -8.96
CA HIS A 32 5.94 -1.03 -9.25
C HIS A 32 6.89 -0.58 -8.13
N GLY A 33 6.40 0.13 -7.12
CA GLY A 33 7.23 0.66 -6.03
C GLY A 33 6.48 0.76 -4.71
N LEU A 34 7.20 0.54 -3.61
CA LEU A 34 6.72 0.62 -2.23
C LEU A 34 7.76 1.36 -1.38
N PHE A 35 7.30 2.31 -0.59
CA PHE A 35 8.10 3.01 0.43
C PHE A 35 7.32 3.08 1.74
N VAL A 36 8.04 3.05 2.85
CA VAL A 36 7.48 3.24 4.19
C VAL A 36 8.35 4.27 4.91
N ASP A 37 7.75 5.33 5.42
CA ASP A 37 8.46 6.37 6.17
C ASP A 37 8.53 6.08 7.68
N ASP A 38 9.21 6.96 8.42
CA ASP A 38 9.39 6.85 9.87
C ASP A 38 8.06 6.96 10.65
N ASP A 39 7.03 7.59 10.06
CA ASP A 39 5.67 7.69 10.60
C ASP A 39 4.83 6.44 10.30
N GLN A 40 5.43 5.40 9.71
CA GLN A 40 4.79 4.17 9.24
C GLN A 40 3.74 4.40 8.15
N THR A 41 3.89 5.48 7.38
CA THR A 41 3.06 5.75 6.22
C THR A 41 3.55 4.91 5.05
N VAL A 42 2.65 4.14 4.45
CA VAL A 42 2.91 3.33 3.28
C VAL A 42 2.57 4.11 2.02
N VAL A 43 3.52 4.21 1.09
CA VAL A 43 3.36 4.86 -0.21
C VAL A 43 3.62 3.87 -1.32
N ILE A 44 2.71 3.76 -2.27
CA ILE A 44 2.78 2.82 -3.39
C ILE A 44 2.66 3.56 -4.71
N ALA A 45 3.57 3.25 -5.64
CA ALA A 45 3.47 3.66 -7.03
C ALA A 45 2.51 2.71 -7.76
N ASP A 46 1.27 3.15 -7.95
CA ASP A 46 0.19 2.40 -8.60
C ASP A 46 0.26 2.65 -10.12
N TYR A 47 1.23 1.98 -10.75
CA TYR A 47 1.79 2.35 -12.05
C TYR A 47 0.77 2.39 -13.18
N MET A 48 -0.03 1.33 -13.38
CA MET A 48 -1.04 1.30 -14.46
C MET A 48 -2.29 2.12 -14.14
N ASN A 49 -2.38 2.69 -12.94
CA ASN A 49 -3.38 3.71 -12.61
C ASN A 49 -2.78 5.12 -12.62
N HIS A 50 -1.49 5.26 -12.99
CA HIS A 50 -0.80 6.53 -13.13
C HIS A 50 -0.91 7.44 -11.90
N ARG A 51 -0.88 6.84 -10.70
CA ARG A 51 -1.07 7.55 -9.42
C ARG A 51 -0.14 7.05 -8.34
N ILE A 52 0.04 7.88 -7.32
CA ILE A 52 0.71 7.53 -6.08
C ILE A 52 -0.34 7.41 -5.00
N MET A 53 -0.40 6.23 -4.37
CA MET A 53 -1.34 5.94 -3.28
C MET A 53 -0.62 5.97 -1.93
N GLN A 54 -1.30 6.43 -0.90
CA GLN A 54 -0.80 6.53 0.47
C GLN A 54 -1.78 5.89 1.46
N TRP A 55 -1.25 5.18 2.46
CA TRP A 55 -1.95 4.73 3.67
C TRP A 55 -1.15 5.19 4.88
N LYS A 56 -1.77 5.98 5.76
CA LYS A 56 -1.13 6.42 7.00
C LYS A 56 -1.19 5.32 8.04
N ASN A 57 -0.36 5.45 9.09
CA ASN A 57 -0.40 4.52 10.20
C ASN A 57 -1.82 4.44 10.80
N GLY A 58 -2.36 3.22 10.90
CA GLY A 58 -3.72 2.94 11.36
C GLY A 58 -4.76 2.84 10.25
N ASP A 59 -4.47 3.21 9.00
CA ASP A 59 -5.38 3.00 7.87
C ASP A 59 -5.45 1.51 7.53
N THR A 60 -6.63 0.90 7.67
CA THR A 60 -6.80 -0.55 7.49
C THR A 60 -7.61 -0.95 6.26
N THR A 61 -8.25 0.00 5.58
CA THR A 61 -9.24 -0.31 4.52
C THR A 61 -9.05 0.44 3.22
N ASN A 62 -8.77 1.74 3.24
CA ASN A 62 -8.69 2.58 2.05
C ASN A 62 -7.45 3.47 2.09
N GLY A 63 -6.80 3.63 0.94
CA GLY A 63 -5.73 4.60 0.75
C GLY A 63 -6.24 5.91 0.17
N GLN A 64 -5.32 6.84 -0.03
CA GLN A 64 -5.58 8.12 -0.69
C GLN A 64 -4.63 8.32 -1.86
N ALA A 65 -5.15 8.80 -2.99
CA ALA A 65 -4.31 9.26 -4.09
C ALA A 65 -3.70 10.61 -3.70
N VAL A 66 -2.38 10.68 -3.60
CA VAL A 66 -1.65 11.89 -3.19
C VAL A 66 -0.95 12.58 -4.35
N ALA A 67 -0.84 11.90 -5.51
CA ALA A 67 -0.37 12.47 -6.76
C ALA A 67 -0.88 11.64 -7.96
N GLY A 68 -0.95 12.26 -9.14
CA GLY A 68 -1.36 11.59 -10.39
C GLY A 68 -2.86 11.33 -10.49
N GLY A 69 -3.23 10.33 -11.30
CA GLY A 69 -4.62 9.90 -11.54
C GLY A 69 -5.32 10.54 -12.74
N ASN A 70 -4.60 11.34 -13.53
CA ASN A 70 -5.12 12.01 -14.74
C ASN A 70 -4.30 11.69 -16.00
N GLY A 71 -3.39 10.72 -15.93
CA GLY A 71 -2.62 10.27 -17.09
C GLY A 71 -3.15 8.91 -17.53
N GLU A 72 -3.62 8.82 -18.77
CA GLU A 72 -3.74 7.54 -19.49
C GLU A 72 -2.37 7.05 -19.97
#